data_AF-A0A4Y9S046-F1
#
_entry.id   AF-A0A4Y9S046-F1
#
_cell.length_a   1.000
_cell.length_b   1.000
_cell.length_c   1.000
_cell.angle_alpha   90.00
_cell.angle_beta   90.00
_cell.angle_gamma   90.00
#
_symmetry.space_group_name_H-M   'P 1'
#
loop_
_entity.id
_entity.type
_entity.pdbx_description
1 polymer ?
#
loop_
_entity_poly.entity_id
_entity_poly.type
_entity_poly.pdbx_seq_one_letter_code
_entity_poly.pdbx_strand_id
1 'polypeptide(L)'
;MKICLSATPSRHTVKPSKTVFLNNTGHDLTLKFVTAEDLVLSAYTISNAISAAIDRIQLDGGDYYSCQGRNIALPADGAVVLTLAGGVLTMEVSSRAG
;
A
#
# COMPACT_ATOMS: atom_id res chain seq x y z
N MET A 1 -2.37 -10.71 7.20
CA MET A 1 -3.69 -10.25 6.67
C MET A 1 -3.50 -9.82 5.22
N LYS A 2 -4.42 -10.13 4.31
CA LYS A 2 -4.35 -9.68 2.91
C LYS A 2 -5.36 -8.58 2.65
N ILE A 3 -4.93 -7.51 1.99
CA ILE A 3 -5.78 -6.41 1.52
C ILE A 3 -5.77 -6.46 -0.01
N CYS A 4 -6.95 -6.50 -0.62
CA CYS A 4 -7.07 -6.29 -2.06
C CYS A 4 -7.09 -4.81 -2.39
N LEU A 5 -6.59 -4.49 -3.58
CA LEU A 5 -6.74 -3.18 -4.17
C LEU A 5 -7.44 -3.35 -5.52
N SER A 6 -8.29 -2.39 -5.88
CA SER A 6 -9.03 -2.40 -7.16
C SER A 6 -8.86 -1.07 -7.88
N ALA A 7 -9.06 -1.09 -9.20
CA ALA A 7 -9.09 0.13 -10.00
C ALA A 7 -10.38 0.96 -9.80
N THR A 8 -11.33 0.47 -9.02
CA THR A 8 -12.56 1.19 -8.71
C THR A 8 -12.28 2.19 -7.59
N PRO A 9 -12.54 3.49 -7.80
CA PRO A 9 -12.36 4.49 -6.76
C PRO A 9 -13.13 4.14 -5.50
N SER A 10 -12.51 4.34 -4.34
CA SER A 10 -13.17 4.25 -3.04
C SER A 10 -12.83 5.46 -2.19
N ARG A 11 -13.65 5.74 -1.17
CA ARG A 11 -13.37 6.79 -0.17
C ARG A 11 -12.58 6.24 1.03
N HIS A 12 -12.00 5.06 0.90
CA HIS A 12 -11.38 4.33 2.00
C HIS A 12 -9.87 4.30 1.87
N THR A 13 -9.20 4.62 2.97
CA THR A 13 -7.75 4.74 3.06
C THR A 13 -7.13 3.54 3.74
N VAL A 14 -5.85 3.29 3.43
CA VAL A 14 -4.98 2.42 4.21
C VAL A 14 -4.14 3.30 5.13
N LYS A 15 -4.18 3.03 6.44
CA LYS A 15 -3.57 3.84 7.50
C LYS A 15 -2.43 3.07 8.14
N PRO A 16 -1.20 3.14 7.57
CA PRO A 16 -0.02 2.56 8.18
C PRO A 16 0.35 3.27 9.49
N SER A 17 1.04 2.55 10.37
CA SER A 17 1.58 3.10 11.61
C SER A 17 3.05 2.70 11.71
N LYS A 18 3.94 3.56 11.19
CA LYS A 18 5.38 3.27 11.10
C LYS A 18 5.64 1.91 10.40
N THR A 19 4.93 1.68 9.31
CA THR A 19 4.91 0.40 8.60
C THR A 19 5.97 0.39 7.50
N VAL A 20 6.70 -0.71 7.38
CA VAL A 20 7.66 -0.95 6.29
C VAL A 20 6.90 -1.43 5.06
N PHE A 21 7.18 -0.90 3.88
CA PHE A 21 6.61 -1.41 2.62
C PHE A 21 7.72 -1.94 1.71
N LEU A 22 7.58 -3.18 1.27
CA LEU A 22 8.35 -3.77 0.19
C LEU A 22 7.54 -3.71 -1.10
N ASN A 23 8.10 -3.07 -2.12
CA ASN A 23 7.55 -3.11 -3.46
C ASN A 23 8.05 -4.36 -4.20
N ASN A 24 7.23 -5.41 -4.26
CA ASN A 24 7.50 -6.64 -4.99
C ASN A 24 6.66 -6.77 -6.28
N THR A 25 6.22 -5.65 -6.87
CA THR A 25 5.44 -5.67 -8.11
C THR A 25 6.31 -5.83 -9.35
N GLY A 26 7.61 -5.55 -9.25
CA GLY A 26 8.53 -5.49 -10.40
C GLY A 26 8.48 -4.17 -11.19
N HIS A 27 7.67 -3.22 -10.73
CA HIS A 27 7.44 -1.93 -11.38
C HIS A 27 7.51 -0.82 -10.34
N ASP A 28 7.92 0.38 -10.76
CA ASP A 28 7.84 1.55 -9.90
C ASP A 28 6.37 1.86 -9.59
N LEU A 29 6.08 2.15 -8.33
CA LEU A 29 4.75 2.57 -7.90
C LEU A 29 4.83 3.85 -7.07
N THR A 30 3.74 4.62 -7.07
CA THR A 30 3.64 5.83 -6.25
C THR A 30 2.55 5.66 -5.22
N LEU A 31 2.90 5.80 -3.95
CA LEU A 31 1.93 5.93 -2.87
C LEU A 31 1.43 7.38 -2.85
N LYS A 32 0.14 7.56 -3.09
CA LYS A 32 -0.54 8.86 -2.98
C LYS A 32 -1.10 8.98 -1.57
N PHE A 33 -0.70 10.01 -0.84
CA PHE A 33 -1.18 10.22 0.51
C PHE A 33 -2.25 11.32 0.57
N VAL A 34 -3.09 11.26 1.62
CA VAL A 34 -4.14 12.26 1.83
C VAL A 34 -3.56 13.63 2.23
N THR A 35 -2.50 13.63 3.04
CA THR A 35 -1.96 14.84 3.69
C THR A 35 -0.44 14.95 3.62
N ALA A 36 0.23 14.12 2.82
CA ALA A 36 1.68 14.11 2.69
C ALA A 36 2.06 14.10 1.21
N GLU A 37 3.32 14.44 0.93
CA GLU A 37 3.88 14.34 -0.42
C GLU A 37 3.90 12.89 -0.89
N ASP A 38 3.64 12.70 -2.18
CA ASP A 38 3.67 11.41 -2.82
C ASP A 38 5.03 10.72 -2.65
N LEU A 39 5.02 9.41 -2.45
CA LEU A 39 6.23 8.61 -2.33
C LEU A 39 6.33 7.62 -3.49
N VAL A 40 7.37 7.80 -4.30
CA VAL A 40 7.74 6.80 -5.32
C VAL A 40 8.53 5.68 -4.64
N LEU A 41 8.07 4.45 -4.81
CA LEU A 41 8.77 3.23 -4.44
C LEU A 41 9.21 2.51 -5.71
N SER A 42 10.51 2.55 -5.99
CA SER A 42 11.05 1.85 -7.15
C SER A 42 10.87 0.33 -7.03
N ALA A 43 10.88 -0.36 -8.18
CA ALA A 43 10.78 -1.81 -8.23
C ALA A 43 11.78 -2.49 -7.28
N TYR A 44 11.31 -3.46 -6.50
CA TYR A 44 12.11 -4.26 -5.56
C TYR A 44 12.79 -3.46 -4.43
N THR A 45 12.25 -2.28 -4.10
CA THR A 45 12.76 -1.45 -2.99
C THR A 45 11.91 -1.53 -1.73
N ILE A 46 12.53 -1.14 -0.61
CA ILE A 46 11.91 -1.07 0.70
C ILE A 46 11.81 0.39 1.14
N SER A 47 10.63 0.80 1.59
CA SER A 47 10.43 2.04 2.33
C SER A 47 10.51 1.80 3.83
N ASN A 48 11.03 2.78 4.55
CA ASN A 48 11.12 2.72 6.00
C ASN A 48 10.04 3.60 6.63
N ALA A 49 9.26 3.02 7.54
CA ALA A 49 8.44 3.73 8.52
C ALA A 49 7.35 4.67 7.96
N ILE A 50 6.55 4.22 6.98
CA ILE A 50 5.41 5.00 6.49
C ILE A 50 4.34 5.11 7.58
N SER A 51 3.83 6.32 7.82
CA SER A 51 2.76 6.61 8.78
C SER A 51 1.61 7.46 8.20
N ALA A 52 1.78 8.02 7.00
CA ALA A 52 0.75 8.82 6.36
C ALA A 52 -0.36 7.92 5.76
N ALA A 53 -1.61 8.39 5.81
CA ALA A 53 -2.74 7.67 5.23
C ALA A 53 -2.64 7.63 3.70
N ILE A 54 -2.63 6.43 3.14
CA ILE A 54 -2.59 6.17 1.70
C ILE A 54 -4.00 6.29 1.15
N ASP A 55 -4.19 7.22 0.22
CA ASP A 55 -5.41 7.43 -0.56
C ASP A 55 -5.52 6.37 -1.66
N ARG A 56 -4.46 6.21 -2.46
CA ARG A 56 -4.36 5.24 -3.56
C ARG A 56 -2.92 4.91 -3.90
N ILE A 57 -2.73 3.86 -4.70
CA ILE A 57 -1.44 3.46 -5.27
C ILE A 57 -1.50 3.65 -6.79
N GLN A 58 -0.54 4.39 -7.35
CA GLN A 58 -0.35 4.50 -8.78
C GLN A 58 0.68 3.49 -9.26
N LEU A 59 0.32 2.72 -10.29
CA LEU A 59 1.15 1.67 -10.87
C LEU A 59 0.79 1.54 -12.36
N ASP A 60 1.79 1.61 -13.24
CA ASP A 60 1.63 1.51 -14.70
C ASP A 60 0.53 2.43 -15.29
N GLY A 61 0.38 3.64 -14.72
CA GLY A 61 -0.63 4.61 -15.13
C GLY A 61 -2.06 4.32 -14.61
N GLY A 62 -2.26 3.23 -13.87
CA GLY A 62 -3.50 2.91 -13.17
C GLY A 62 -3.50 3.39 -11.71
N ASP A 63 -4.68 3.79 -11.23
CA ASP A 63 -4.94 4.11 -9.82
C ASP A 63 -5.59 2.91 -9.13
N TYR A 64 -5.03 2.47 -8.00
CA TYR A 64 -5.50 1.34 -7.20
C TYR A 64 -5.92 1.80 -5.79
N TYR A 65 -7.14 1.45 -5.38
CA TYR A 65 -7.79 1.88 -4.14
C TYR A 65 -8.11 0.71 -3.22
N SER A 66 -8.31 0.97 -1.92
CA SER A 66 -8.80 -0.05 -0.99
C SER A 66 -10.14 -0.61 -1.46
N CYS A 67 -10.18 -1.92 -1.72
CA CYS A 67 -11.42 -2.66 -2.04
C CYS A 67 -12.30 -2.89 -0.80
N GLN A 68 -11.76 -2.66 0.40
CA GLN A 68 -12.46 -2.92 1.65
C GLN A 68 -13.48 -1.80 1.86
N GLY A 69 -14.72 -2.13 2.21
CA GLY A 69 -15.79 -1.16 2.51
C GLY A 69 -15.58 -0.35 3.80
N ARG A 70 -14.33 -0.16 4.22
CA ARG A 70 -13.90 0.60 5.40
C ARG A 70 -12.45 1.03 5.27
N ASN A 71 -12.08 2.07 6.03
CA ASN A 71 -10.67 2.39 6.26
C ASN A 71 -9.97 1.22 6.96
N ILE A 72 -8.72 0.96 6.61
CA ILE A 72 -7.93 -0.14 7.17
C ILE A 72 -6.76 0.42 7.94
N ALA A 73 -6.66 0.13 9.23
CA ALA A 73 -5.45 0.39 10.00
C ALA A 73 -4.47 -0.78 9.82
N LEU A 74 -3.19 -0.47 9.59
CA LEU A 74 -2.13 -1.47 9.66
C LEU A 74 -1.50 -1.46 11.06
N PRO A 75 -1.00 -2.61 11.53
CA PRO A 75 -0.36 -2.70 12.83
C PRO A 75 0.90 -1.84 12.90
N ALA A 76 1.20 -1.35 14.11
CA ALA A 76 2.45 -0.66 14.40
C ALA A 76 3.66 -1.58 14.16
N ASP A 77 4.75 -1.02 13.64
CA ASP A 77 6.00 -1.73 13.35
C ASP A 77 5.81 -3.00 12.47
N GLY A 78 4.72 -3.05 11.70
CA GLY A 78 4.44 -4.10 10.75
C GLY A 78 5.25 -3.95 9.45
N ALA A 79 5.29 -5.02 8.67
CA ALA A 79 5.83 -5.00 7.32
C ALA A 79 4.76 -5.43 6.32
N VAL A 80 4.76 -4.77 5.17
CA VAL A 80 3.87 -4.98 4.06
C VAL A 80 4.65 -5.38 2.82
N VAL A 81 4.12 -6.35 2.07
CA VAL A 81 4.61 -6.67 0.72
C VAL A 81 3.52 -6.33 -0.29
N LEU A 82 3.86 -5.50 -1.26
CA LEU A 82 3.02 -5.18 -2.42
C LEU A 82 3.37 -6.14 -3.56
N THR A 83 2.40 -6.90 -4.04
CA THR A 83 2.60 -7.87 -5.12
C THR A 83 1.58 -7.65 -6.21
N LEU A 84 2.04 -7.62 -7.47
CA LEU A 84 1.19 -7.63 -8.65
C LEU A 84 1.24 -9.03 -9.27
N ALA A 85 0.10 -9.69 -9.38
CA ALA A 85 -0.01 -10.99 -10.04
C ALA A 85 -1.30 -11.05 -10.85
N GLY A 86 -1.20 -11.37 -12.15
CA GLY A 86 -2.36 -11.45 -13.04
C GLY A 86 -3.18 -10.16 -13.11
N GLY A 87 -2.54 -8.99 -13.00
CA GLY A 87 -3.21 -7.68 -13.00
C GLY A 87 -3.86 -7.28 -11.67
N VAL A 88 -3.79 -8.14 -10.65
CA VAL A 88 -4.34 -7.87 -9.32
C VAL A 88 -3.23 -7.40 -8.39
N LEU A 89 -3.35 -6.16 -7.91
CA LEU A 89 -2.46 -5.62 -6.89
C LEU A 89 -2.96 -6.06 -5.51
N THR A 90 -2.05 -6.62 -4.71
CA THR A 90 -2.35 -7.11 -3.37
C THR A 90 -1.33 -6.60 -2.37
N MET A 91 -1.81 -6.37 -1.16
CA MET A 91 -1.00 -5.92 -0.03
C MET A 91 -1.05 -6.98 1.07
N GLU A 92 0.06 -7.67 1.30
CA GLU A 92 0.20 -8.67 2.35
C GLU A 92 0.82 -8.04 3.59
N VAL A 93 0.07 -8.07 4.70
CA VAL A 93 0.42 -7.44 5.96
C VAL A 93 0.91 -8.50 6.93
N SER A 94 2.16 -8.34 7.39
CA SER A 94 2.74 -9.07 8.51
C SER A 94 2.79 -8.14 9.73
N SER A 95 2.24 -8.61 10.85
CA SER A 95 2.55 -8.02 12.16
C SER A 95 3.78 -8.75 12.70
N ARG A 96 4.77 -8.03 13.23
CA ARG A 96 5.63 -8.66 14.23
C ARG A 96 4.73 -8.99 15.42
N ALA A 97 4.58 -10.28 15.73
CA ALA A 97 4.12 -10.67 17.05
C ALA A 97 5.18 -10.16 18.02
N GLY A 98 4.82 -9.17 18.82
CA GLY A 98 5.59 -8.81 20.02
C GLY A 98 5.54 -9.95 21.02
#